data_AF-A0AAU0ZPY7-F1
#
_entry.id   AF-A0AAU0ZPY7-F1
#
_cell.length_a   1.000
_cell.length_b   1.000
_cell.length_c   1.000
_cell.angle_alpha   90.00
_cell.angle_beta   90.00
_cell.angle_gamma   90.00
#
_symmetry.space_group_name_H-M   'P 1'
#
loop_
_entity.id
_entity.type
_entity.pdbx_description
1 polymer ?
#
loop_
_entity_poly.entity_id
_entity_poly.type
_entity_poly.pdbx_seq_one_letter_code
_entity_poly.pdbx_strand_id
1 'polypeptide(L)'
;MTTQSPANESRAAQSPTATAPGRSRRGLNFTLISAALFMFFVTWSLSWSLFSIWLTQDIGLSAGRSSLVVSANAIGCLVTMPVYGFIQDRLGLRKNLLYWVGGLMLLVGPMYIYVYGPLLKTHFAIGLIVGSAYLAMAFAVAVATLESYAERLGRFHGFEFGRARMFGSLGWAAATFFAGRLFNIDPDLNFWAASVAAAVFLVLLVAIRVTNGRRAAAVDHAASSVSVADVKSLLAYPAFWGLLLFVVAVTATYNTYDAMFPSYFASLFSTTADGNRMYSDLNSVQVFLEAGGMALAPFLVNRLGPKRSLLVSGCVMATRICLSGLVTDPVAISAVKLLHAVELPIMLIAIFKYINRHFEPRLSSSIYLVGFQLATQVGAAVISPLAGIGYDSIGYAHTYLIMSGFVAAFTLISVRTLRTDGKGLPEAVAPVVTTESAPEPAKV
;
A
#
# COMPACT_ATOMS: atom_id res chain seq x y z
N MET A 1 2.40 78.01 31.27
CA MET A 1 1.90 78.62 30.02
C MET A 1 2.30 77.71 28.88
N THR A 2 1.31 77.22 28.12
CA THR A 2 1.31 76.91 26.65
C THR A 2 2.40 75.98 26.08
N THR A 3 2.23 75.02 25.17
CA THR A 3 1.13 74.33 24.45
C THR A 3 1.84 73.32 23.51
N GLN A 4 1.29 72.09 23.36
CA GLN A 4 1.27 71.15 22.20
C GLN A 4 2.42 71.04 21.15
N SER A 5 2.98 69.80 21.03
CA SER A 5 3.16 68.84 19.88
C SER A 5 3.38 69.32 18.42
N PRO A 6 3.89 68.51 17.43
CA PRO A 6 4.11 67.05 17.41
C PRO A 6 5.34 66.47 16.63
N ALA A 7 5.55 65.15 16.81
CA ALA A 7 6.02 64.11 15.86
C ALA A 7 7.25 64.31 14.95
N ASN A 8 8.23 63.40 15.06
CA ASN A 8 8.76 62.75 13.85
C ASN A 8 9.22 61.32 14.12
N GLU A 9 8.72 60.42 13.27
CA GLU A 9 8.73 58.97 13.37
C GLU A 9 10.12 58.38 13.12
N SER A 10 10.53 57.45 13.99
CA SER A 10 11.65 56.57 13.73
C SER A 10 11.27 55.56 12.66
N ARG A 11 12.12 55.47 11.62
CA ARG A 11 12.16 54.36 10.66
C ARG A 11 12.28 53.03 11.41
N ALA A 12 11.16 52.37 11.67
CA ALA A 12 11.13 50.95 11.99
C ALA A 12 11.13 50.17 10.67
N ALA A 13 12.18 49.39 10.48
CA ALA A 13 12.37 48.50 9.34
C ALA A 13 11.14 47.59 9.15
N GLN A 14 10.49 47.69 8.00
CA GLN A 14 9.49 46.73 7.55
C GLN A 14 10.17 45.37 7.39
N SER A 15 9.84 44.44 8.28
CA SER A 15 10.03 43.02 8.06
C SER A 15 9.21 42.60 6.82
N PRO A 16 9.74 41.75 5.92
CA PRO A 16 8.97 41.33 4.76
C PRO A 16 7.80 40.48 5.25
N THR A 17 6.61 41.03 5.11
CA THR A 17 5.33 40.33 5.31
C THR A 17 5.36 39.04 4.50
N ALA A 18 5.27 37.92 5.22
CA ALA A 18 5.11 36.61 4.61
C ALA A 18 3.79 36.59 3.83
N THR A 19 3.85 36.83 2.53
CA THR A 19 2.71 36.65 1.63
C THR A 19 2.23 35.21 1.75
N ALA A 20 1.04 35.00 2.28
CA ALA A 20 0.34 33.72 2.25
C ALA A 20 0.36 33.19 0.80
N PRO A 21 0.65 31.89 0.57
CA PRO A 21 0.68 31.35 -0.78
C PRO A 21 -0.66 31.62 -1.46
N GLY A 22 -0.64 32.39 -2.55
CA GLY A 22 -1.85 32.84 -3.24
C GLY A 22 -2.79 31.67 -3.56
N ARG A 23 -4.09 31.87 -3.34
CA ARG A 23 -5.19 30.88 -3.47
C ARG A 23 -5.11 30.05 -4.77
N SER A 24 -4.59 30.63 -5.85
CA SER A 24 -4.33 29.98 -7.15
C SER A 24 -3.29 28.85 -7.10
N ARG A 25 -2.18 29.00 -6.36
CA ARG A 25 -1.12 27.98 -6.26
C ARG A 25 -1.55 26.76 -5.44
N ARG A 26 -2.43 26.96 -4.45
CA ARG A 26 -3.01 25.86 -3.66
C ARG A 26 -3.86 24.94 -4.53
N GLY A 27 -4.76 25.50 -5.35
CA GLY A 27 -5.59 24.73 -6.27
C GLY A 27 -4.76 23.98 -7.31
N LEU A 28 -3.78 24.67 -7.92
CA LEU A 28 -2.89 24.05 -8.90
C LEU A 28 -2.07 22.89 -8.31
N ASN A 29 -1.43 23.09 -7.16
CA ASN A 29 -0.62 22.03 -6.53
C ASN A 29 -1.47 20.85 -6.06
N PHE A 30 -2.71 21.09 -5.62
CA PHE A 30 -3.68 20.03 -5.33
C PHE A 30 -3.98 19.19 -6.59
N THR A 31 -4.34 19.84 -7.70
CA THR A 31 -4.62 19.12 -8.95
C THR A 31 -3.40 18.36 -9.45
N LEU A 32 -2.22 18.96 -9.41
CA LEU A 32 -0.98 18.33 -9.86
C LEU A 32 -0.60 17.10 -9.02
N ILE A 33 -0.69 17.17 -7.69
CA ILE A 33 -0.37 16.01 -6.84
C ILE A 33 -1.43 14.91 -6.95
N SER A 34 -2.71 15.27 -7.10
CA SER A 34 -3.79 14.32 -7.33
C SER A 34 -3.61 13.59 -8.66
N ALA A 35 -3.26 14.32 -9.72
CA ALA A 35 -2.94 13.73 -11.01
C ALA A 35 -1.67 12.86 -10.95
N ALA A 36 -0.65 13.28 -10.19
CA ALA A 36 0.57 12.48 -10.00
C ALA A 36 0.27 11.17 -9.25
N LEU A 37 -0.53 11.22 -8.17
CA LEU A 37 -1.02 10.03 -7.48
C LEU A 37 -1.80 9.12 -8.43
N PHE A 38 -2.73 9.68 -9.22
CA PHE A 38 -3.48 8.92 -10.22
C PHE A 38 -2.54 8.18 -11.18
N MET A 39 -1.60 8.87 -11.83
CA MET A 39 -0.70 8.28 -12.83
C MET A 39 0.29 7.27 -12.22
N PHE A 40 0.73 7.50 -11.00
CA PHE A 40 1.56 6.55 -10.25
C PHE A 40 0.83 5.22 -10.02
N PHE A 41 -0.40 5.27 -9.51
CA PHE A 41 -1.20 4.08 -9.27
C PHE A 41 -1.66 3.39 -10.56
N VAL A 42 -1.88 4.15 -11.65
CA VAL A 42 -2.09 3.59 -12.99
C VAL A 42 -0.89 2.76 -13.43
N THR A 43 0.32 3.33 -13.33
CA THR A 43 1.57 2.64 -13.70
C THR A 43 1.75 1.36 -12.89
N TRP A 44 1.56 1.44 -11.57
CA TRP A 44 1.70 0.30 -10.69
C TRP A 44 0.67 -0.80 -10.98
N SER A 45 -0.59 -0.42 -11.19
CA SER A 45 -1.68 -1.34 -11.53
C SER A 45 -1.43 -2.08 -12.85
N LEU A 46 -1.07 -1.36 -13.92
CA LEU A 46 -0.79 -1.99 -15.23
C LEU A 46 0.38 -2.98 -15.15
N SER A 47 1.33 -2.76 -14.24
CA SER A 47 2.49 -3.63 -14.03
C SER A 47 2.19 -4.85 -13.14
N TRP A 48 1.26 -4.71 -12.17
CA TRP A 48 1.06 -5.69 -11.10
C TRP A 48 -0.26 -6.45 -11.18
N SER A 49 -1.37 -5.83 -11.57
CA SER A 49 -2.72 -6.40 -11.48
C SER A 49 -2.87 -7.74 -12.22
N LEU A 50 -2.15 -7.93 -13.34
CA LEU A 50 -2.15 -9.15 -14.14
C LEU A 50 -0.78 -9.86 -14.13
N PHE A 51 0.07 -9.56 -13.13
CA PHE A 51 1.45 -10.03 -13.12
C PHE A 51 1.56 -11.56 -13.09
N SER A 52 0.76 -12.24 -12.26
CA SER A 52 0.75 -13.71 -12.24
C SER A 52 0.18 -14.30 -13.53
N ILE A 53 -0.86 -13.69 -14.09
CA ILE A 53 -1.40 -14.05 -15.40
C ILE A 53 -0.31 -13.94 -16.48
N TRP A 54 0.45 -12.84 -16.52
CA TRP A 54 1.58 -12.65 -17.43
C TRP A 54 2.66 -13.73 -17.27
N LEU A 55 3.06 -14.04 -16.02
CA LEU A 55 4.06 -15.09 -15.76
C LEU A 55 3.59 -16.46 -16.27
N THR A 56 2.31 -16.79 -16.09
CA THR A 56 1.77 -18.12 -16.44
C THR A 56 1.35 -18.25 -17.90
N GLN A 57 0.73 -17.23 -18.50
CA GLN A 57 0.12 -17.29 -19.84
C GLN A 57 1.06 -16.79 -20.94
N ASP A 58 1.79 -15.70 -20.73
CA ASP A 58 2.67 -15.10 -21.75
C ASP A 58 4.12 -15.61 -21.64
N ILE A 59 4.65 -15.66 -20.42
CA ILE A 59 5.99 -16.22 -20.18
C ILE A 59 5.97 -17.75 -20.20
N GLY A 60 4.86 -18.38 -19.83
CA GLY A 60 4.69 -19.83 -19.83
C GLY A 60 5.36 -20.53 -18.64
N LEU A 61 5.53 -19.84 -17.51
CA LEU A 61 6.07 -20.45 -16.29
C LEU A 61 5.04 -21.35 -15.63
N SER A 62 5.50 -22.43 -14.99
CA SER A 62 4.67 -23.21 -14.07
C SER A 62 4.21 -22.35 -12.89
N ALA A 63 3.17 -22.79 -12.20
CA ALA A 63 2.69 -22.13 -11.00
C ALA A 63 3.78 -22.11 -9.92
N GLY A 64 4.54 -23.19 -9.78
CA GLY A 64 5.69 -23.27 -8.88
C GLY A 64 6.78 -22.26 -9.20
N ARG A 65 7.18 -22.13 -10.46
CA ARG A 65 8.17 -21.13 -10.89
C ARG A 65 7.65 -19.69 -10.73
N SER A 66 6.37 -19.47 -10.98
CA SER A 66 5.72 -18.17 -10.75
C SER A 66 5.70 -17.80 -9.26
N SER A 67 5.47 -18.78 -8.37
CA SER A 67 5.55 -18.56 -6.92
C SER A 67 6.99 -18.31 -6.43
N LEU A 68 8.01 -18.87 -7.09
CA LEU A 68 9.42 -18.50 -6.82
C LEU A 68 9.70 -17.04 -7.20
N VAL A 69 9.08 -16.53 -8.27
CA VAL A 69 9.16 -15.10 -8.63
C VAL A 69 8.55 -14.22 -7.55
N VAL A 70 7.37 -14.58 -7.03
CA VAL A 70 6.73 -13.84 -5.93
C VAL A 70 7.57 -13.89 -4.65
N SER A 71 8.16 -15.05 -4.32
CA SER A 71 9.10 -15.19 -3.20
C SER A 71 10.31 -14.28 -3.36
N ALA A 72 10.95 -14.29 -4.54
CA ALA A 72 12.10 -13.44 -4.82
C ALA A 72 11.75 -11.96 -4.69
N ASN A 73 10.57 -11.54 -5.19
CA ASN A 73 10.10 -10.17 -5.02
C ASN A 73 9.88 -9.79 -3.55
N ALA A 74 9.34 -10.70 -2.73
CA ALA A 74 9.21 -10.49 -1.29
C ALA A 74 10.58 -10.29 -0.61
N ILE A 75 11.59 -11.07 -1.01
CA ILE A 75 12.98 -10.90 -0.54
C ILE A 75 13.56 -9.55 -1.00
N GLY A 76 13.33 -9.17 -2.25
CA GLY A 76 13.73 -7.86 -2.77
C GLY A 76 13.12 -6.72 -1.95
N CYS A 77 11.83 -6.82 -1.63
CA CYS A 77 11.13 -5.88 -0.76
C CYS A 77 11.73 -5.84 0.65
N LEU A 78 12.08 -6.98 1.26
CA LEU A 78 12.71 -7.05 2.58
C LEU A 78 14.02 -6.27 2.65
N VAL A 79 14.83 -6.35 1.61
CA VAL A 79 16.12 -5.64 1.53
C VAL A 79 15.91 -4.15 1.23
N THR A 80 14.99 -3.84 0.33
CA THR A 80 14.81 -2.48 -0.19
C THR A 80 14.02 -1.59 0.77
N MET A 81 13.03 -2.13 1.47
CA MET A 81 12.15 -1.37 2.38
C MET A 81 12.91 -0.59 3.46
N PRO A 82 13.84 -1.20 4.23
CA PRO A 82 14.61 -0.47 5.24
C PRO A 82 15.54 0.60 4.64
N VAL A 83 16.19 0.28 3.51
CA VAL A 83 17.13 1.20 2.83
C VAL A 83 16.41 2.44 2.35
N TYR A 84 15.29 2.27 1.64
CA TYR A 84 14.52 3.40 1.10
C TYR A 84 13.81 4.18 2.21
N GLY A 85 13.32 3.51 3.27
CA GLY A 85 12.77 4.18 4.44
C GLY A 85 13.78 5.13 5.08
N PHE A 86 15.01 4.67 5.30
CA PHE A 86 16.09 5.50 5.85
C PHE A 86 16.47 6.68 4.94
N ILE A 87 16.52 6.46 3.62
CA ILE A 87 16.79 7.52 2.64
C ILE A 87 15.66 8.55 2.65
N GLN A 88 14.40 8.10 2.68
CA GLN A 88 13.21 8.96 2.72
C GLN A 88 13.18 9.85 3.96
N ASP A 89 13.55 9.31 5.13
CA ASP A 89 13.59 10.07 6.38
C ASP A 89 14.62 11.22 6.31
N ARG A 90 15.76 11.00 5.65
CA ARG A 90 16.80 12.03 5.48
C ARG A 90 16.50 13.07 4.42
N LEU A 91 15.61 12.78 3.47
CA LEU A 91 15.35 13.64 2.32
C LEU A 91 14.26 14.69 2.56
N GLY A 92 13.44 14.56 3.61
CA GLY A 92 12.40 15.54 3.90
C GLY A 92 11.45 15.74 2.72
N LEU A 93 11.31 16.99 2.25
CA LEU A 93 10.50 17.35 1.06
C LEU A 93 11.28 17.34 -0.27
N ARG A 94 12.49 16.79 -0.31
CA ARG A 94 13.28 16.69 -1.55
C ARG A 94 12.70 15.62 -2.46
N LYS A 95 12.58 15.96 -3.75
CA LYS A 95 12.01 15.09 -4.77
C LYS A 95 12.97 14.07 -5.36
N ASN A 96 14.24 14.06 -4.93
CA ASN A 96 15.28 13.23 -5.56
C ASN A 96 14.90 11.73 -5.56
N LEU A 97 14.35 11.23 -4.45
CA LEU A 97 13.87 9.84 -4.37
C LEU A 97 12.65 9.59 -5.27
N LEU A 98 11.73 10.56 -5.38
CA LEU A 98 10.58 10.50 -6.28
C LEU A 98 11.00 10.50 -7.75
N TYR A 99 12.02 11.28 -8.12
CA TYR A 99 12.57 11.27 -9.48
C TYR A 99 13.29 9.96 -9.78
N TRP A 100 14.02 9.39 -8.81
CA TRP A 100 14.64 8.08 -8.95
C TRP A 100 13.60 6.98 -9.19
N VAL A 101 12.58 6.91 -8.33
CA VAL A 101 11.46 5.98 -8.47
C VAL A 101 10.72 6.18 -9.79
N GLY A 102 10.38 7.43 -10.14
CA GLY A 102 9.72 7.72 -11.41
C GLY A 102 10.56 7.36 -12.63
N GLY A 103 11.89 7.51 -12.55
CA GLY A 103 12.82 7.05 -13.58
C GLY A 103 12.83 5.53 -13.73
N LEU A 104 12.81 4.78 -12.62
CA LEU A 104 12.67 3.32 -12.65
C LEU A 104 11.31 2.91 -13.23
N MET A 105 10.23 3.59 -12.87
CA MET A 105 8.88 3.34 -13.40
C MET A 105 8.77 3.64 -14.90
N LEU A 106 9.49 4.65 -15.41
CA LEU A 106 9.57 4.93 -16.84
C LEU A 106 10.15 3.75 -17.62
N LEU A 107 11.06 2.99 -17.00
CA LEU A 107 11.70 1.83 -17.59
C LEU A 107 10.87 0.54 -17.49
N VAL A 108 9.64 0.57 -16.97
CA VAL A 108 8.79 -0.64 -16.80
C VAL A 108 8.62 -1.39 -18.11
N GLY A 109 8.13 -0.73 -19.17
CA GLY A 109 7.99 -1.31 -20.51
C GLY A 109 9.26 -1.98 -20.99
N PRO A 110 10.35 -1.23 -21.19
CA PRO A 110 11.61 -1.80 -21.66
C PRO A 110 12.17 -2.91 -20.77
N MET A 111 12.09 -2.78 -19.44
CA MET A 111 12.61 -3.80 -18.51
C MET A 111 11.78 -5.07 -18.52
N TYR A 112 10.45 -5.00 -18.58
CA TYR A 112 9.61 -6.20 -18.63
C TYR A 112 9.77 -6.94 -19.96
N ILE A 113 9.71 -6.21 -21.08
CA ILE A 113 9.67 -6.79 -22.43
C ILE A 113 11.04 -7.30 -22.87
N TYR A 114 12.08 -6.48 -22.75
CA TYR A 114 13.39 -6.78 -23.35
C TYR A 114 14.39 -7.43 -22.40
N VAL A 115 14.18 -7.33 -21.08
CA VAL A 115 15.13 -7.84 -20.08
C VAL A 115 14.51 -8.97 -19.28
N TYR A 116 13.43 -8.68 -18.56
CA TYR A 116 12.89 -9.58 -17.56
C TYR A 116 12.19 -10.80 -18.18
N GLY A 117 11.29 -10.60 -19.14
CA GLY A 117 10.63 -11.70 -19.86
C GLY A 117 11.62 -12.67 -20.51
N PRO A 118 12.58 -12.20 -21.33
CA PRO A 118 13.61 -13.05 -21.92
C PRO A 118 14.49 -13.77 -20.89
N LEU A 119 14.87 -13.10 -19.80
CA LEU A 119 15.66 -13.72 -18.73
C LEU A 119 14.87 -14.81 -18.00
N LEU A 120 13.57 -14.62 -17.74
CA LEU A 120 12.73 -15.66 -17.13
C LEU A 120 12.63 -16.92 -18.01
N LYS A 121 12.61 -16.75 -19.34
CA LYS A 121 12.57 -17.84 -20.32
C LYS A 121 13.92 -18.56 -20.46
N THR A 122 15.01 -17.83 -20.56
CA THR A 122 16.35 -18.37 -20.88
C THR A 122 17.22 -18.68 -19.66
N HIS A 123 17.24 -17.81 -18.66
CA HIS A 123 18.11 -17.87 -17.48
C HIS A 123 17.34 -17.55 -16.20
N PHE A 124 16.44 -18.44 -15.83
CA PHE A 124 15.47 -18.23 -14.74
C PHE A 124 16.05 -17.70 -13.43
N ALA A 125 17.18 -18.26 -12.97
CA ALA A 125 17.82 -17.83 -11.73
C ALA A 125 18.31 -16.38 -11.80
N ILE A 126 18.88 -15.97 -12.93
CA ILE A 126 19.29 -14.58 -13.17
C ILE A 126 18.05 -13.69 -13.28
N GLY A 127 17.02 -14.16 -13.99
CA GLY A 127 15.73 -13.48 -14.08
C GLY A 127 15.12 -13.20 -12.70
N LEU A 128 15.15 -14.17 -11.78
CA LEU A 128 14.67 -13.99 -10.41
C LEU A 128 15.41 -12.85 -9.68
N ILE A 129 16.74 -12.82 -9.75
CA ILE A 129 17.56 -11.80 -9.07
C ILE A 129 17.33 -10.42 -9.69
N VAL A 130 17.42 -10.32 -11.02
CA VAL A 130 17.27 -9.04 -11.73
C VAL A 130 15.85 -8.48 -11.57
N GLY A 131 14.84 -9.33 -11.73
CA GLY A 131 13.44 -8.95 -11.57
C GLY A 131 13.12 -8.52 -10.15
N SER A 132 13.49 -9.31 -9.13
CA SER A 132 13.24 -8.94 -7.73
C SER A 132 13.94 -7.66 -7.32
N ALA A 133 15.19 -7.44 -7.75
CA ALA A 133 15.92 -6.21 -7.47
C ALA A 133 15.23 -5.00 -8.13
N TYR A 134 14.88 -5.11 -9.42
CA TYR A 134 14.23 -4.02 -10.15
C TYR A 134 12.84 -3.70 -9.59
N LEU A 135 11.98 -4.70 -9.42
CA LEU A 135 10.61 -4.51 -8.93
C LEU A 135 10.59 -3.96 -7.50
N ALA A 136 11.48 -4.46 -6.63
CA ALA A 136 11.58 -3.93 -5.28
C ALA A 136 12.01 -2.46 -5.27
N MET A 137 13.00 -2.07 -6.09
CA MET A 137 13.42 -0.67 -6.20
C MET A 137 12.34 0.22 -6.82
N ALA A 138 11.64 -0.26 -7.84
CA ALA A 138 10.63 0.50 -8.57
C ALA A 138 9.35 0.71 -7.75
N PHE A 139 8.93 -0.27 -6.95
CA PHE A 139 7.59 -0.27 -6.33
C PHE A 139 7.56 -0.44 -4.80
N ALA A 140 8.54 -1.11 -4.16
CA ALA A 140 8.39 -1.55 -2.76
C ALA A 140 8.14 -0.42 -1.76
N VAL A 141 8.78 0.74 -1.96
CA VAL A 141 8.62 1.92 -1.08
C VAL A 141 8.00 3.10 -1.81
N ALA A 142 7.87 2.99 -3.13
CA ALA A 142 7.39 4.06 -4.00
C ALA A 142 6.05 4.65 -3.54
N VAL A 143 5.11 3.79 -3.14
CA VAL A 143 3.80 4.18 -2.60
C VAL A 143 3.96 5.00 -1.34
N ALA A 144 4.69 4.47 -0.35
CA ALA A 144 4.90 5.14 0.94
C ALA A 144 5.66 6.46 0.78
N THR A 145 6.61 6.54 -0.15
CA THR A 145 7.34 7.78 -0.46
C THR A 145 6.43 8.82 -1.09
N LEU A 146 5.64 8.44 -2.09
CA LEU A 146 4.73 9.36 -2.77
C LEU A 146 3.62 9.84 -1.85
N GLU A 147 3.02 8.95 -1.06
CA GLU A 147 1.98 9.29 -0.09
C GLU A 147 2.52 10.24 0.99
N SER A 148 3.71 9.95 1.55
CA SER A 148 4.35 10.83 2.53
C SER A 148 4.66 12.21 1.94
N TYR A 149 5.16 12.26 0.70
CA TYR A 149 5.39 13.52 -0.02
C TYR A 149 4.09 14.30 -0.22
N ALA A 150 3.03 13.63 -0.69
CA ALA A 150 1.72 14.23 -0.93
C ALA A 150 1.07 14.75 0.37
N GLU A 151 1.21 14.03 1.48
CA GLU A 151 0.75 14.44 2.80
C GLU A 151 1.47 15.70 3.28
N ARG A 152 2.81 15.71 3.19
CA ARG A 152 3.64 16.88 3.55
C ARG A 152 3.29 18.10 2.67
N LEU A 153 3.08 17.88 1.37
CA LEU A 153 2.65 18.93 0.44
C LEU A 153 1.25 19.46 0.79
N GLY A 154 0.34 18.57 1.19
CA GLY A 154 -1.00 18.91 1.69
C GLY A 154 -0.95 19.78 2.92
N ARG A 155 -0.14 19.43 3.92
CA ARG A 155 0.09 20.25 5.11
C ARG A 155 0.68 21.62 4.77
N PHE A 156 1.63 21.68 3.83
CA PHE A 156 2.29 22.94 3.44
C PHE A 156 1.35 23.91 2.68
N HIS A 157 0.49 23.39 1.80
CA HIS A 157 -0.45 24.21 1.02
C HIS A 157 -1.87 24.28 1.62
N GLY A 158 -2.13 23.57 2.71
CA GLY A 158 -3.40 23.57 3.42
C GLY A 158 -4.52 22.78 2.73
N PHE A 159 -4.24 21.71 1.97
CA PHE A 159 -5.28 20.81 1.44
C PHE A 159 -5.25 19.45 2.14
N GLU A 160 -6.40 18.78 2.15
CA GLU A 160 -6.54 17.46 2.78
C GLU A 160 -5.91 16.37 1.91
N PHE A 161 -4.95 15.64 2.48
CA PHE A 161 -4.28 14.51 1.82
C PHE A 161 -5.28 13.43 1.37
N GLY A 162 -6.28 13.10 2.20
CA GLY A 162 -7.27 12.07 1.88
C GLY A 162 -7.97 12.31 0.55
N ARG A 163 -8.37 13.56 0.28
CA ARG A 163 -8.99 13.96 -1.00
C ARG A 163 -8.06 13.78 -2.18
N ALA A 164 -6.77 14.05 -2.01
CA ALA A 164 -5.78 13.82 -3.06
C ALA A 164 -5.51 12.32 -3.26
N ARG A 165 -5.43 11.55 -2.17
CA ARG A 165 -5.18 10.10 -2.17
C ARG A 165 -6.28 9.27 -2.83
N MET A 166 -7.53 9.75 -2.79
CA MET A 166 -8.66 9.12 -3.51
C MET A 166 -8.39 8.98 -5.01
N PHE A 167 -7.71 9.96 -5.64
CA PHE A 167 -7.33 9.88 -7.05
C PHE A 167 -6.35 8.73 -7.34
N GLY A 168 -5.53 8.33 -6.36
CA GLY A 168 -4.68 7.14 -6.49
C GLY A 168 -5.48 5.85 -6.64
N SER A 169 -6.47 5.62 -5.76
CA SER A 169 -7.34 4.44 -5.87
C SER A 169 -8.18 4.45 -7.15
N LEU A 170 -8.64 5.63 -7.58
CA LEU A 170 -9.34 5.78 -8.86
C LEU A 170 -8.43 5.42 -10.04
N GLY A 171 -7.16 5.85 -10.00
CA GLY A 171 -6.15 5.49 -11.00
C GLY A 171 -5.90 3.99 -11.06
N TRP A 172 -5.76 3.33 -9.92
CA TRP A 172 -5.63 1.87 -9.84
C TRP A 172 -6.85 1.15 -10.42
N ALA A 173 -8.06 1.54 -10.04
CA ALA A 173 -9.29 0.91 -10.53
C ALA A 173 -9.47 1.12 -12.04
N ALA A 174 -9.23 2.34 -12.53
CA ALA A 174 -9.30 2.65 -13.96
C ALA A 174 -8.29 1.83 -14.76
N ALA A 175 -7.03 1.81 -14.34
CA ALA A 175 -5.99 1.00 -14.99
C ALA A 175 -6.32 -0.48 -14.96
N THR A 176 -6.73 -1.00 -13.81
CA THR A 176 -7.09 -2.41 -13.65
C THR A 176 -8.24 -2.79 -14.57
N PHE A 177 -9.24 -1.94 -14.76
CA PHE A 177 -10.37 -2.18 -15.67
C PHE A 177 -9.94 -2.30 -17.15
N PHE A 178 -8.98 -1.49 -17.58
CA PHE A 178 -8.45 -1.57 -18.95
C PHE A 178 -7.42 -2.70 -19.11
N ALA A 179 -6.68 -3.05 -18.06
CA ALA A 179 -5.55 -3.98 -18.12
C ALA A 179 -5.91 -5.33 -18.75
N GLY A 180 -7.06 -5.93 -18.42
CA GLY A 180 -7.47 -7.23 -18.97
C GLY A 180 -7.80 -7.18 -20.46
N ARG A 181 -8.39 -6.06 -20.91
CA ARG A 181 -8.69 -5.84 -22.33
C ARG A 181 -7.41 -5.63 -23.15
N LEU A 182 -6.49 -4.82 -22.64
CA LEU A 182 -5.18 -4.62 -23.27
C LEU A 182 -4.38 -5.91 -23.31
N PHE A 183 -4.35 -6.65 -22.20
CA PHE A 183 -3.64 -7.93 -22.09
C PHE A 183 -4.09 -8.96 -23.12
N ASN A 184 -5.38 -9.03 -23.41
CA ASN A 184 -5.93 -9.95 -24.40
C ASN A 184 -5.57 -9.58 -25.84
N ILE A 185 -5.23 -8.32 -26.12
CA ILE A 185 -4.75 -7.88 -27.44
C ILE A 185 -3.26 -8.22 -27.54
N ASP A 186 -2.48 -7.68 -26.60
CA ASP A 186 -1.05 -7.92 -26.47
C ASP A 186 -0.61 -7.53 -25.03
N PRO A 187 -0.05 -8.46 -24.24
CA PRO A 187 0.47 -8.18 -22.90
C PRO A 187 1.45 -7.00 -22.84
N ASP A 188 2.25 -6.79 -23.89
CA ASP A 188 3.26 -5.73 -23.95
C ASP A 188 2.64 -4.33 -23.91
N LEU A 189 1.38 -4.19 -24.35
CA LEU A 189 0.65 -2.92 -24.29
C LEU A 189 0.45 -2.45 -22.86
N ASN A 190 0.27 -3.35 -21.89
CA ASN A 190 0.16 -2.95 -20.48
C ASN A 190 1.46 -2.34 -19.99
N PHE A 191 2.61 -2.91 -20.33
CA PHE A 191 3.90 -2.41 -19.87
C PHE A 191 4.29 -1.10 -20.58
N TRP A 192 4.00 -0.96 -21.87
CA TRP A 192 4.18 0.31 -22.57
C TRP A 192 3.25 1.41 -22.03
N ALA A 193 1.97 1.09 -21.79
CA ALA A 193 1.03 2.02 -21.18
C ALA A 193 1.48 2.42 -19.77
N ALA A 194 2.08 1.50 -18.99
CA ALA A 194 2.68 1.81 -17.70
C ALA A 194 3.85 2.81 -17.85
N SER A 195 4.77 2.60 -18.81
CA SER A 195 5.86 3.54 -19.09
C SER A 195 5.35 4.93 -19.51
N VAL A 196 4.31 5.00 -20.33
CA VAL A 196 3.69 6.28 -20.73
C VAL A 196 3.06 6.98 -19.52
N ALA A 197 2.34 6.26 -18.67
CA ALA A 197 1.78 6.81 -17.44
C ALA A 197 2.88 7.30 -16.48
N ALA A 198 4.01 6.58 -16.39
CA ALA A 198 5.17 6.99 -15.61
C ALA A 198 5.83 8.27 -16.16
N ALA A 199 5.88 8.44 -17.48
CA ALA A 199 6.36 9.68 -18.10
C ALA A 199 5.49 10.87 -17.72
N VAL A 200 4.16 10.71 -17.79
CA VAL A 200 3.20 11.74 -17.36
C VAL A 200 3.36 12.03 -15.87
N PHE A 201 3.51 11.00 -15.04
CA PHE A 201 3.80 11.14 -13.61
C PHE A 201 5.05 12.00 -13.36
N LEU A 202 6.17 11.73 -14.04
CA LEU A 202 7.40 12.51 -13.93
C LEU A 202 7.20 13.98 -14.35
N VAL A 203 6.50 14.23 -15.46
CA VAL A 203 6.19 15.60 -15.92
C VAL A 203 5.36 16.35 -14.86
N LEU A 204 4.35 15.70 -14.29
CA LEU A 204 3.53 16.27 -13.21
C LEU A 204 4.37 16.55 -11.96
N LEU A 205 5.27 15.63 -11.59
CA LEU A 205 6.19 15.85 -10.48
C LEU A 205 7.11 17.03 -10.70
N VAL A 206 7.65 17.23 -11.91
CA VAL A 206 8.49 18.39 -12.24
C VAL A 206 7.67 19.69 -12.20
N ALA A 207 6.41 19.64 -12.64
CA ALA A 207 5.51 20.80 -12.65
C ALA A 207 5.15 21.31 -11.24
N ILE A 208 5.10 20.43 -10.23
CA ILE A 208 4.87 20.84 -8.84
C ILE A 208 6.02 21.74 -8.38
N ARG A 209 5.78 23.02 -8.09
CA ARG A 209 6.83 23.92 -7.57
C ARG A 209 6.61 24.19 -6.08
N VAL A 210 7.59 23.80 -5.25
CA VAL A 210 7.64 24.18 -3.84
C VAL A 210 8.54 25.41 -3.73
N THR A 211 7.95 26.60 -3.57
CA THR A 211 8.72 27.85 -3.41
C THR A 211 9.20 27.97 -1.96
N ASN A 212 10.51 28.15 -1.77
CA ASN A 212 11.25 28.30 -0.50
C ASN A 212 11.38 27.04 0.39
N GLY A 213 12.25 26.12 -0.02
CA GLY A 213 12.64 24.90 0.70
C GLY A 213 13.33 25.10 2.07
N ARG A 214 13.63 26.34 2.49
CA ARG A 214 14.21 26.64 3.83
C ARG A 214 13.21 26.52 4.98
N ARG A 215 11.90 26.68 4.73
CA ARG A 215 10.84 26.53 5.76
C ARG A 215 10.30 25.10 5.87
N ALA A 216 10.49 24.30 4.82
CA ALA A 216 10.19 22.87 4.79
C ALA A 216 11.09 22.04 5.73
N ALA A 217 12.37 22.44 5.86
CA ALA A 217 13.34 21.79 6.74
C ALA A 217 13.10 22.04 8.24
N ALA A 218 12.30 23.05 8.62
CA ALA A 218 12.02 23.37 10.02
C ALA A 218 10.93 22.49 10.65
N VAL A 219 10.23 21.67 9.84
CA VAL A 219 9.24 20.69 10.30
C VAL A 219 9.89 19.32 10.57
N ASP A 220 11.15 19.13 10.18
CA ASP A 220 11.82 17.81 10.06
C ASP A 220 12.44 17.26 11.35
N HIS A 221 12.46 17.99 12.47
CA HIS A 221 13.03 17.49 13.73
C HIS A 221 11.96 17.00 14.71
N ALA A 222 11.18 16.00 14.28
CA ALA A 222 10.42 15.15 15.20
C ALA A 222 10.13 13.77 14.58
N ALA A 223 11.04 13.20 13.80
CA ALA A 223 11.01 11.77 13.52
C ALA A 223 11.90 11.10 14.55
N SER A 224 11.28 10.47 15.56
CA SER A 224 11.99 9.51 16.40
C SER A 224 12.52 8.41 15.50
N SER A 225 13.78 8.50 15.09
CA SER A 225 14.46 7.44 14.37
C SER A 225 14.38 6.19 15.23
N VAL A 226 13.78 5.12 14.71
CA VAL A 226 13.68 3.83 15.40
C VAL A 226 15.10 3.40 15.78
N SER A 227 15.41 3.37 17.07
CA SER A 227 16.72 2.92 17.50
C SER A 227 16.76 1.39 17.44
N VAL A 228 17.95 0.83 17.22
CA VAL A 228 18.16 -0.63 17.29
C VAL A 228 17.76 -1.18 18.67
N ALA A 229 17.84 -0.34 19.72
CA ALA A 229 17.38 -0.68 21.07
C ALA A 229 15.85 -0.84 21.15
N ASP A 230 15.09 -0.04 20.40
CA ASP A 230 13.62 -0.15 20.33
C ASP A 230 13.19 -1.43 19.63
N VAL A 231 13.91 -1.88 18.60
CA VAL A 231 13.66 -3.18 17.94
C VAL A 231 13.97 -4.33 18.90
N LYS A 232 15.07 -4.23 19.65
CA LYS A 232 15.44 -5.26 20.63
C LYS A 232 14.42 -5.35 21.77
N SER A 233 13.89 -4.21 22.24
CA SER A 233 12.85 -4.21 23.28
C SER A 233 11.56 -4.85 22.78
N LEU A 234 11.17 -4.60 21.53
CA LEU A 234 10.01 -5.25 20.89
C LEU A 234 10.11 -6.78 20.84
N LEU A 235 11.28 -7.30 20.47
CA LEU A 235 11.52 -8.75 20.44
C LEU A 235 11.43 -9.41 21.83
N ALA A 236 11.57 -8.64 22.91
CA ALA A 236 11.40 -9.14 24.27
C ALA A 236 9.93 -9.25 24.70
N TYR A 237 8.97 -8.64 23.98
CA TYR A 237 7.55 -8.68 24.34
C TYR A 237 6.85 -9.95 23.82
N PRO A 238 6.30 -10.81 24.68
CA PRO A 238 5.59 -12.03 24.25
C PRO A 238 4.37 -11.75 23.37
N ALA A 239 3.66 -10.63 23.63
CA ALA A 239 2.50 -10.23 22.83
C ALA A 239 2.87 -9.85 21.38
N PHE A 240 4.10 -9.39 21.15
CA PHE A 240 4.63 -9.13 19.81
C PHE A 240 4.72 -10.42 19.00
N TRP A 241 5.21 -11.50 19.60
CA TRP A 241 5.29 -12.81 18.94
C TRP A 241 3.92 -13.42 18.64
N GLY A 242 2.93 -13.21 19.51
CA GLY A 242 1.55 -13.59 19.24
C GLY A 242 0.97 -12.87 18.02
N LEU A 243 1.28 -11.57 17.86
CA LEU A 243 0.90 -10.81 16.68
C LEU A 243 1.68 -11.25 15.43
N LEU A 244 2.99 -11.44 15.55
CA LEU A 244 3.86 -11.88 14.47
C LEU A 244 3.40 -13.23 13.90
N LEU A 245 2.98 -14.14 14.78
CA LEU A 245 2.41 -15.44 14.40
C LEU A 245 1.18 -15.26 13.52
N PHE A 246 0.25 -14.38 13.91
CA PHE A 246 -0.94 -14.08 13.11
C PHE A 246 -0.55 -13.50 11.75
N VAL A 247 0.37 -12.52 11.72
CA VAL A 247 0.79 -11.88 10.46
C VAL A 247 1.46 -12.88 9.52
N VAL A 248 2.41 -13.67 10.01
CA VAL A 248 3.15 -14.63 9.16
C VAL A 248 2.24 -15.78 8.74
N ALA A 249 1.49 -16.38 9.65
CA ALA A 249 0.73 -17.57 9.34
C ALA A 249 -0.61 -17.29 8.64
N VAL A 250 -1.28 -16.18 8.96
CA VAL A 250 -2.58 -15.83 8.37
C VAL A 250 -2.38 -14.84 7.22
N THR A 251 -1.85 -13.66 7.48
CA THR A 251 -1.75 -12.59 6.47
C THR A 251 -0.79 -12.94 5.33
N ALA A 252 0.40 -13.47 5.63
CA ALA A 252 1.37 -13.79 4.58
C ALA A 252 0.92 -14.99 3.72
N THR A 253 0.28 -15.99 4.32
CA THR A 253 -0.35 -17.11 3.58
C THR A 253 -1.45 -16.59 2.67
N TYR A 254 -2.30 -15.69 3.17
CA TYR A 254 -3.36 -15.09 2.39
C TYR A 254 -2.83 -14.27 1.20
N ASN A 255 -1.79 -13.46 1.42
CA ASN A 255 -1.15 -12.69 0.35
C ASN A 255 -0.48 -13.60 -0.69
N THR A 256 0.12 -14.71 -0.25
CA THR A 256 0.70 -15.72 -1.16
C THR A 256 -0.39 -16.34 -2.03
N TYR A 257 -1.53 -16.67 -1.43
CA TYR A 257 -2.71 -17.16 -2.13
C TYR A 257 -3.21 -16.12 -3.15
N ASP A 258 -3.38 -14.87 -2.73
CA ASP A 258 -3.95 -13.81 -3.59
C ASP A 258 -3.01 -13.44 -4.74
N ALA A 259 -1.68 -13.60 -4.58
CA ALA A 259 -0.71 -13.36 -5.64
C ALA A 259 -0.91 -14.30 -6.85
N MET A 260 -1.22 -15.57 -6.60
CA MET A 260 -1.44 -16.58 -7.66
C MET A 260 -2.91 -16.81 -8.01
N PHE A 261 -3.84 -16.27 -7.22
CA PHE A 261 -5.28 -16.32 -7.48
C PHE A 261 -5.69 -15.83 -8.89
N PRO A 262 -5.10 -14.79 -9.50
CA PRO A 262 -5.50 -14.32 -10.83
C PRO A 262 -5.33 -15.40 -11.91
N SER A 263 -4.19 -16.11 -11.89
CA SER A 263 -3.93 -17.21 -12.81
C SER A 263 -4.91 -18.37 -12.62
N TYR A 264 -5.22 -18.72 -11.37
CA TYR A 264 -6.24 -19.73 -11.07
C TYR A 264 -7.63 -19.29 -11.54
N PHE A 265 -8.04 -18.07 -11.20
CA PHE A 265 -9.33 -17.51 -11.58
C PHE A 265 -9.53 -17.55 -13.09
N ALA A 266 -8.55 -17.08 -13.87
CA ALA A 266 -8.63 -17.08 -15.33
C ALA A 266 -8.72 -18.51 -15.91
N SER A 267 -8.13 -19.51 -15.24
CA SER A 267 -8.19 -20.92 -15.69
C SER A 267 -9.56 -21.59 -15.54
N LEU A 268 -10.48 -21.00 -14.77
CA LEU A 268 -11.84 -21.53 -14.57
C LEU A 268 -12.82 -21.11 -15.67
N PHE A 269 -12.40 -20.24 -16.60
CA PHE A 269 -13.23 -19.77 -17.70
C PHE A 269 -13.02 -20.64 -18.94
N SER A 270 -14.04 -20.69 -19.81
CA SER A 270 -13.97 -21.42 -21.08
C SER A 270 -12.92 -20.85 -22.02
N THR A 271 -12.71 -19.54 -21.99
CA THR A 271 -11.63 -18.86 -22.71
C THR A 271 -10.75 -18.08 -21.73
N THR A 272 -9.43 -18.14 -21.94
CA THR A 272 -8.46 -17.38 -21.14
C THR A 272 -8.70 -15.88 -21.24
N ALA A 273 -9.11 -15.41 -22.43
CA ALA A 273 -9.43 -14.01 -22.67
C ALA A 273 -10.61 -13.52 -21.79
N ASP A 274 -11.68 -14.31 -21.70
CA ASP A 274 -12.82 -13.94 -20.84
C ASP A 274 -12.43 -13.96 -19.37
N GLY A 275 -11.63 -14.94 -18.94
CA GLY A 275 -11.10 -15.01 -17.58
C GLY A 275 -10.23 -13.81 -17.20
N ASN A 276 -9.29 -13.42 -18.07
CA ASN A 276 -8.42 -12.27 -17.88
C ASN A 276 -9.21 -10.95 -17.79
N ARG A 277 -10.19 -10.77 -18.69
CA ARG A 277 -11.08 -9.60 -18.70
C ARG A 277 -11.96 -9.56 -17.46
N MET A 278 -12.58 -10.68 -17.09
CA MET A 278 -13.46 -10.74 -15.92
C MET A 278 -12.67 -10.48 -14.63
N TYR A 279 -11.47 -11.06 -14.49
CA TYR A 279 -10.61 -10.81 -13.34
C TYR A 279 -10.29 -9.31 -13.20
N SER A 280 -9.90 -8.69 -14.32
CA SER A 280 -9.60 -7.26 -14.43
C SER A 280 -10.82 -6.38 -14.09
N ASP A 281 -12.01 -6.71 -14.60
CA ASP A 281 -13.25 -6.00 -14.27
C ASP A 281 -13.60 -6.12 -12.77
N LEU A 282 -13.50 -7.32 -12.21
CA LEU A 282 -13.79 -7.58 -10.79
C LEU A 282 -12.78 -6.93 -9.85
N ASN A 283 -11.49 -6.93 -10.18
CA ASN A 283 -10.47 -6.29 -9.36
C ASN A 283 -10.68 -4.77 -9.32
N SER A 284 -11.10 -4.16 -10.43
CA SER A 284 -11.54 -2.75 -10.43
C SER A 284 -12.74 -2.51 -9.49
N VAL A 285 -13.79 -3.33 -9.59
CA VAL A 285 -14.96 -3.23 -8.70
C VAL A 285 -14.60 -3.44 -7.23
N GLN A 286 -13.76 -4.43 -6.93
CA GLN A 286 -13.25 -4.71 -5.60
C GLN A 286 -12.60 -3.47 -4.98
N VAL A 287 -11.76 -2.75 -5.72
CA VAL A 287 -11.08 -1.53 -5.22
C VAL A 287 -12.09 -0.42 -4.85
N PHE A 288 -13.18 -0.28 -5.61
CA PHE A 288 -14.28 0.62 -5.23
C PHE A 288 -14.99 0.16 -3.95
N LEU A 289 -15.25 -1.14 -3.83
CA LEU A 289 -15.87 -1.72 -2.63
C LEU A 289 -14.96 -1.58 -1.40
N GLU A 290 -13.64 -1.71 -1.56
CA GLU A 290 -12.67 -1.47 -0.49
C GLU A 290 -12.74 -0.04 0.02
N ALA A 291 -12.89 0.94 -0.87
CA ALA A 291 -13.03 2.34 -0.47
C ALA A 291 -14.29 2.55 0.39
N GLY A 292 -15.41 1.91 0.03
CA GLY A 292 -16.62 1.88 0.86
C GLY A 292 -16.41 1.12 2.17
N GLY A 293 -15.71 -0.02 2.12
CA GLY A 293 -15.35 -0.83 3.28
C GLY A 293 -14.47 -0.08 4.28
N MET A 294 -13.55 0.76 3.83
CA MET A 294 -12.73 1.62 4.69
C MET A 294 -13.54 2.65 5.47
N ALA A 295 -14.68 3.10 4.94
CA ALA A 295 -15.61 3.96 5.67
C ALA A 295 -16.42 3.19 6.72
N LEU A 296 -16.77 1.93 6.45
CA LEU A 296 -17.62 1.10 7.32
C LEU A 296 -16.84 0.31 8.39
N ALA A 297 -15.61 -0.08 8.09
CA ALA A 297 -14.77 -0.90 8.94
C ALA A 297 -14.49 -0.28 10.34
N PRO A 298 -14.32 1.06 10.52
CA PRO A 298 -14.18 1.64 11.85
C PRO A 298 -15.34 1.31 12.79
N PHE A 299 -16.58 1.32 12.29
CA PHE A 299 -17.78 1.04 13.08
C PHE A 299 -17.79 -0.41 13.58
N LEU A 300 -17.46 -1.35 12.68
CA LEU A 300 -17.35 -2.77 13.03
C LEU A 300 -16.22 -3.00 14.05
N VAL A 301 -15.04 -2.43 13.81
CA VAL A 301 -13.87 -2.62 14.67
C VAL A 301 -14.07 -1.99 16.05
N ASN A 302 -14.70 -0.83 16.13
CA ASN A 302 -15.05 -0.19 17.41
C ASN A 302 -16.04 -1.02 18.22
N ARG A 303 -16.99 -1.66 17.56
CA ARG A 303 -18.01 -2.49 18.23
C ARG A 303 -17.47 -3.83 18.71
N LEU A 304 -16.63 -4.49 17.90
CA LEU A 304 -16.09 -5.82 18.22
C LEU A 304 -14.82 -5.77 19.07
N GLY A 305 -14.05 -4.69 18.96
CA GLY A 305 -12.70 -4.58 19.52
C GLY A 305 -11.62 -5.06 18.54
N PRO A 306 -10.37 -4.58 18.67
CA PRO A 306 -9.28 -4.88 17.74
C PRO A 306 -8.97 -6.37 17.61
N LYS A 307 -8.86 -7.10 18.72
CA LYS A 307 -8.54 -8.54 18.69
C LYS A 307 -9.61 -9.33 17.93
N ARG A 308 -10.89 -9.13 18.27
CA ARG A 308 -11.99 -9.87 17.63
C ARG A 308 -12.09 -9.53 16.15
N SER A 309 -11.79 -8.30 15.77
CA SER A 309 -11.81 -7.87 14.37
C SER A 309 -10.69 -8.52 13.55
N LEU A 310 -9.48 -8.66 14.11
CA LEU A 310 -8.40 -9.43 13.48
C LEU A 310 -8.81 -10.90 13.27
N LEU A 311 -9.45 -11.52 14.27
CA LEU A 311 -9.93 -12.90 14.16
C LEU A 311 -11.04 -13.04 13.11
N VAL A 312 -11.99 -12.10 13.06
CA VAL A 312 -13.03 -12.05 12.01
C VAL A 312 -12.39 -11.93 10.64
N SER A 313 -11.38 -11.07 10.49
CA SER A 313 -10.62 -10.95 9.25
C SER A 313 -9.95 -12.27 8.86
N GLY A 314 -9.29 -12.95 9.80
CA GLY A 314 -8.68 -14.27 9.57
C GLY A 314 -9.70 -15.34 9.17
N CYS A 315 -10.91 -15.31 9.76
CA CYS A 315 -12.00 -16.19 9.34
C CYS A 315 -12.45 -15.89 7.91
N VAL A 316 -12.64 -14.62 7.52
CA VAL A 316 -13.02 -14.24 6.15
C VAL A 316 -11.92 -14.66 5.16
N MET A 317 -10.64 -14.47 5.50
CA MET A 317 -9.51 -14.96 4.70
C MET A 317 -9.57 -16.47 4.50
N ALA A 318 -9.72 -17.25 5.59
CA ALA A 318 -9.83 -18.71 5.52
C ALA A 318 -11.02 -19.14 4.66
N THR A 319 -12.19 -18.54 4.88
CA THR A 319 -13.40 -18.82 4.08
C THR A 319 -13.17 -18.51 2.60
N ARG A 320 -12.55 -17.38 2.26
CA ARG A 320 -12.25 -17.02 0.87
C ARG A 320 -11.33 -18.03 0.19
N ILE A 321 -10.26 -18.45 0.88
CA ILE A 321 -9.33 -19.46 0.36
C ILE A 321 -10.06 -20.81 0.22
N CYS A 322 -10.83 -21.22 1.22
CA CYS A 322 -11.60 -22.47 1.22
C CYS A 322 -12.56 -22.53 0.03
N LEU A 323 -13.41 -21.50 -0.12
CA LEU A 323 -14.38 -21.42 -1.20
C LEU A 323 -13.70 -21.43 -2.57
N SER A 324 -12.50 -20.86 -2.69
CA SER A 324 -11.75 -20.89 -3.94
C SER A 324 -11.17 -22.25 -4.27
N GLY A 325 -11.02 -23.15 -3.29
CA GLY A 325 -10.69 -24.56 -3.54
C GLY A 325 -11.91 -25.44 -3.83
N LEU A 326 -13.13 -25.00 -3.48
CA LEU A 326 -14.36 -25.78 -3.62
C LEU A 326 -15.20 -25.37 -4.84
N VAL A 327 -15.17 -24.10 -5.20
CA VAL A 327 -15.99 -23.52 -6.25
C VAL A 327 -15.27 -23.57 -7.59
N THR A 328 -15.92 -24.15 -8.59
CA THR A 328 -15.42 -24.22 -9.97
C THR A 328 -16.22 -23.34 -10.94
N ASP A 329 -17.37 -22.80 -10.51
CA ASP A 329 -18.24 -21.98 -11.33
C ASP A 329 -17.73 -20.52 -11.43
N PRO A 330 -17.64 -19.94 -12.65
CA PRO A 330 -17.18 -18.57 -12.88
C PRO A 330 -17.93 -17.48 -12.10
N VAL A 331 -19.24 -17.62 -11.89
CA VAL A 331 -20.04 -16.62 -11.18
C VAL A 331 -19.77 -16.72 -9.68
N ALA A 332 -19.76 -17.93 -9.14
CA ALA A 332 -19.50 -18.17 -7.74
C ALA A 332 -18.06 -17.78 -7.34
N ILE A 333 -17.04 -18.10 -8.15
CA ILE A 333 -15.65 -17.67 -7.87
C ILE A 333 -15.48 -16.15 -7.95
N SER A 334 -16.27 -15.48 -8.82
CA SER A 334 -16.32 -14.01 -8.88
C SER A 334 -16.86 -13.41 -7.59
N ALA A 335 -17.91 -13.99 -7.01
CA ALA A 335 -18.41 -13.57 -5.70
C ALA A 335 -17.38 -13.80 -4.58
N VAL A 336 -16.64 -14.91 -4.63
CA VAL A 336 -15.56 -15.21 -3.67
C VAL A 336 -14.42 -14.19 -3.76
N LYS A 337 -14.07 -13.71 -4.96
CA LYS A 337 -13.07 -12.63 -5.12
C LYS A 337 -13.48 -11.35 -4.37
N LEU A 338 -14.77 -10.99 -4.39
CA LEU A 338 -15.26 -9.78 -3.72
C LEU A 338 -15.16 -9.83 -2.19
N LEU A 339 -15.01 -11.00 -1.57
CA LEU A 339 -14.75 -11.11 -0.12
C LEU A 339 -13.48 -10.37 0.30
N HIS A 340 -12.50 -10.22 -0.60
CA HIS A 340 -11.30 -9.44 -0.32
C HIS A 340 -11.61 -7.99 0.03
N ALA A 341 -12.60 -7.39 -0.64
CA ALA A 341 -12.96 -5.99 -0.41
C ALA A 341 -13.54 -5.73 0.98
N VAL A 342 -14.06 -6.76 1.65
CA VAL A 342 -14.57 -6.70 3.02
C VAL A 342 -13.44 -6.95 4.02
N GLU A 343 -12.60 -7.93 3.74
CA GLU A 343 -11.53 -8.39 4.63
C GLU A 343 -10.44 -7.33 4.81
N LEU A 344 -9.91 -6.75 3.73
CA LEU A 344 -8.75 -5.86 3.78
C LEU A 344 -8.98 -4.60 4.65
N PRO A 345 -10.12 -3.90 4.54
CA PRO A 345 -10.43 -2.77 5.43
C PRO A 345 -10.54 -3.16 6.91
N ILE A 346 -11.15 -4.31 7.20
CA ILE A 346 -11.28 -4.81 8.59
C ILE A 346 -9.89 -5.11 9.14
N MET A 347 -9.06 -5.85 8.40
CA MET A 347 -7.70 -6.18 8.82
C MET A 347 -6.89 -4.93 9.12
N LEU A 348 -6.87 -3.98 8.18
CA LEU A 348 -6.01 -2.80 8.27
C LEU A 348 -6.38 -1.93 9.48
N ILE A 349 -7.67 -1.68 9.71
CA ILE A 349 -8.11 -0.87 10.84
C ILE A 349 -7.91 -1.62 12.17
N ALA A 350 -8.17 -2.93 12.17
CA ALA A 350 -7.98 -3.76 13.34
C ALA A 350 -6.51 -3.85 13.76
N ILE A 351 -5.57 -4.02 12.82
CA ILE A 351 -4.14 -4.10 13.14
C ILE A 351 -3.62 -2.78 13.72
N PHE A 352 -4.00 -1.64 13.15
CA PHE A 352 -3.60 -0.34 13.69
C PHE A 352 -4.14 -0.12 15.11
N LYS A 353 -5.42 -0.40 15.34
CA LYS A 353 -6.01 -0.27 16.68
C LYS A 353 -5.45 -1.29 17.67
N TYR A 354 -5.11 -2.50 17.20
CA TYR A 354 -4.48 -3.52 18.03
C TYR A 354 -3.08 -3.06 18.49
N ILE A 355 -2.27 -2.57 17.55
CA ILE A 355 -0.93 -2.05 17.85
C ILE A 355 -1.02 -0.89 18.86
N ASN A 356 -1.85 0.11 18.57
CA ASN A 356 -2.00 1.29 19.45
C ASN A 356 -2.56 0.97 20.83
N ARG A 357 -3.33 -0.11 20.97
CA ARG A 357 -3.93 -0.52 22.26
C ARG A 357 -2.99 -1.36 23.11
N HIS A 358 -2.18 -2.22 22.49
CA HIS A 358 -1.41 -3.25 23.20
C HIS A 358 0.07 -2.94 23.33
N PHE A 359 0.55 -1.92 22.59
CA PHE A 359 1.95 -1.52 22.59
C PHE A 359 2.09 -0.02 22.84
N GLU A 360 3.28 0.39 23.25
CA GLU A 360 3.56 1.79 23.55
C GLU A 360 3.45 2.65 22.27
N PRO A 361 2.80 3.83 22.33
CA PRO A 361 2.61 4.68 21.16
C PRO A 361 3.91 5.02 20.42
N ARG A 362 5.02 5.17 21.16
CA ARG A 362 6.35 5.43 20.59
C ARG A 362 6.88 4.32 19.68
N LEU A 363 6.39 3.09 19.85
CA LEU A 363 6.79 1.91 19.06
C LEU A 363 5.79 1.57 17.96
N SER A 364 4.64 2.24 17.87
CA SER A 364 3.53 1.85 16.99
C SER A 364 3.90 1.82 15.50
N SER A 365 4.60 2.87 15.03
CA SER A 365 5.10 2.93 13.65
C SER A 365 6.14 1.82 13.37
N SER A 366 7.03 1.57 14.32
CA SER A 366 8.04 0.49 14.24
C SER A 366 7.40 -0.89 14.22
N ILE A 367 6.37 -1.13 15.02
CA ILE A 367 5.64 -2.42 15.05
C ILE A 367 4.86 -2.62 13.76
N TYR A 368 4.26 -1.57 13.20
CA TYR A 368 3.59 -1.69 11.92
C TYR A 368 4.58 -1.98 10.79
N LEU A 369 5.70 -1.27 10.74
CA LEU A 369 6.71 -1.47 9.69
C LEU A 369 7.45 -2.81 9.85
N VAL A 370 8.00 -3.09 11.04
CA VAL A 370 8.82 -4.28 11.31
C VAL A 370 7.96 -5.51 11.60
N GLY A 371 6.94 -5.35 12.43
CA GLY A 371 6.08 -6.46 12.87
C GLY A 371 5.01 -6.86 11.86
N PHE A 372 4.45 -5.93 11.08
CA PHE A 372 3.45 -6.26 10.06
C PHE A 372 4.05 -6.37 8.66
N GLN A 373 4.66 -5.30 8.14
CA GLN A 373 5.13 -5.28 6.74
C GLN A 373 6.31 -6.22 6.50
N LEU A 374 7.41 -6.10 7.26
CA LEU A 374 8.57 -6.98 7.07
C LEU A 374 8.21 -8.45 7.36
N ALA A 375 7.44 -8.71 8.42
CA ALA A 375 7.01 -10.07 8.75
C ALA A 375 6.17 -10.71 7.64
N THR A 376 5.28 -9.94 7.02
CA THR A 376 4.47 -10.39 5.88
C THR A 376 5.37 -10.76 4.69
N GLN A 377 6.42 -9.98 4.43
CA GLN A 377 7.35 -10.31 3.35
C GLN A 377 8.24 -11.52 3.68
N VAL A 378 8.66 -11.70 4.94
CA VAL A 378 9.35 -12.94 5.37
C VAL A 378 8.43 -14.14 5.18
N GLY A 379 7.16 -14.03 5.61
CA GLY A 379 6.17 -15.08 5.41
C GLY A 379 5.97 -15.38 3.93
N ALA A 380 5.80 -14.37 3.08
CA ALA A 380 5.63 -14.56 1.64
C ALA A 380 6.86 -15.20 0.99
N ALA A 381 8.08 -14.84 1.42
CA ALA A 381 9.31 -15.44 0.92
C ALA A 381 9.39 -16.96 1.20
N VAL A 382 8.89 -17.41 2.35
CA VAL A 382 8.93 -18.82 2.77
C VAL A 382 7.71 -19.61 2.28
N ILE A 383 6.51 -19.01 2.34
CA ILE A 383 5.25 -19.69 2.03
C ILE A 383 5.05 -19.78 0.50
N SER A 384 5.50 -18.80 -0.29
CA SER A 384 5.32 -18.84 -1.74
C SER A 384 5.98 -20.05 -2.41
N PRO A 385 7.26 -20.39 -2.13
CA PRO A 385 7.86 -21.60 -2.70
C PRO A 385 7.12 -22.89 -2.30
N LEU A 386 6.67 -22.99 -1.05
CA LEU A 386 5.91 -24.14 -0.56
C LEU A 386 4.55 -24.27 -1.25
N ALA A 387 3.82 -23.16 -1.39
CA ALA A 387 2.58 -23.10 -2.14
C ALA A 387 2.82 -23.44 -3.63
N GLY A 388 3.93 -22.97 -4.19
CA GLY A 388 4.36 -23.29 -5.55
C GLY A 388 4.55 -24.78 -5.80
N ILE A 389 5.20 -25.50 -4.87
CA ILE A 389 5.31 -26.96 -4.93
C ILE A 389 3.91 -27.60 -4.90
N GLY A 390 3.01 -27.09 -4.07
CA GLY A 390 1.61 -27.53 -4.04
C GLY A 390 0.91 -27.33 -5.38
N TYR A 391 1.01 -26.14 -5.98
CA TYR A 391 0.36 -25.83 -7.25
C TYR A 391 0.81 -26.76 -8.38
N ASP A 392 2.10 -27.08 -8.45
CA ASP A 392 2.64 -27.96 -9.50
C ASP A 392 2.36 -29.46 -9.21
N SER A 393 2.25 -29.88 -7.95
CA SER A 393 2.10 -31.31 -7.58
C SER A 393 0.65 -31.78 -7.42
N ILE A 394 -0.21 -30.96 -6.81
CA ILE A 394 -1.60 -31.32 -6.45
C ILE A 394 -2.64 -30.34 -7.03
N GLY A 395 -2.19 -29.30 -7.73
CA GLY A 395 -3.03 -28.27 -8.35
C GLY A 395 -3.45 -27.16 -7.38
N TYR A 396 -4.01 -26.08 -7.96
CA TYR A 396 -4.46 -24.90 -7.21
C TYR A 396 -5.51 -25.22 -6.15
N ALA A 397 -6.58 -25.94 -6.52
CA ALA A 397 -7.73 -26.19 -5.64
C ALA A 397 -7.32 -26.90 -4.34
N HIS A 398 -6.60 -28.03 -4.43
CA HIS A 398 -6.14 -28.76 -3.25
C HIS A 398 -5.14 -27.95 -2.42
N THR A 399 -4.23 -27.22 -3.08
CA THR A 399 -3.29 -26.33 -2.38
C THR A 399 -4.02 -25.25 -1.60
N TYR A 400 -5.08 -24.66 -2.17
CA TYR A 400 -5.93 -23.68 -1.49
C TYR A 400 -6.65 -24.30 -0.29
N LEU A 401 -7.17 -25.52 -0.39
CA LEU A 401 -7.78 -26.20 0.76
C LEU A 401 -6.77 -26.42 1.91
N ILE A 402 -5.51 -26.80 1.59
CA ILE A 402 -4.44 -26.92 2.59
C ILE A 402 -4.11 -25.57 3.20
N MET A 403 -3.94 -24.52 2.38
CA MET A 403 -3.69 -23.16 2.86
C MET A 403 -4.84 -22.65 3.74
N SER A 404 -6.09 -22.94 3.38
CA SER A 404 -7.26 -22.60 4.18
C SER A 404 -7.24 -23.30 5.54
N GLY A 405 -6.95 -24.60 5.58
CA GLY A 405 -6.80 -25.34 6.83
C GLY A 405 -5.71 -24.76 7.72
N PHE A 406 -4.57 -24.40 7.13
CA PHE A 406 -3.47 -23.71 7.81
C PHE A 406 -3.93 -22.36 8.38
N VAL A 407 -4.52 -21.48 7.56
CA VAL A 407 -5.01 -20.16 8.00
C VAL A 407 -6.07 -20.29 9.08
N ALA A 408 -7.02 -21.22 8.96
CA ALA A 408 -8.06 -21.47 9.96
C ALA A 408 -7.46 -21.96 11.29
N ALA A 409 -6.51 -22.90 11.25
CA ALA A 409 -5.83 -23.41 12.43
C ALA A 409 -5.05 -22.29 13.14
N PHE A 410 -4.27 -21.49 12.41
CA PHE A 410 -3.53 -20.38 13.00
C PHE A 410 -4.42 -19.23 13.46
N THR A 411 -5.56 -19.01 12.81
CA THR A 411 -6.60 -18.08 13.31
C THR A 411 -7.17 -18.57 14.64
N LEU A 412 -7.43 -19.88 14.78
CA LEU A 412 -7.90 -20.47 16.03
C LEU A 412 -6.84 -20.40 17.14
N ILE A 413 -5.58 -20.69 16.83
CA ILE A 413 -4.45 -20.50 17.75
C ILE A 413 -4.35 -19.03 18.18
N SER A 414 -4.58 -18.11 17.25
CA SER A 414 -4.58 -16.66 17.49
C SER A 414 -5.65 -16.20 18.47
N VAL A 415 -6.72 -16.97 18.67
CA VAL A 415 -7.70 -16.71 19.74
C VAL A 415 -7.03 -16.70 21.11
N ARG A 416 -6.02 -17.55 21.34
CA ARG A 416 -5.29 -17.63 22.60
C ARG A 416 -4.01 -16.80 22.61
N THR A 417 -3.27 -16.76 21.50
CA THR A 417 -1.97 -16.06 21.46
C THR A 417 -2.11 -14.54 21.34
N LEU A 418 -3.14 -14.02 20.67
CA LEU A 418 -3.40 -12.59 20.64
C LEU A 418 -3.88 -12.12 22.02
N ARG A 419 -3.22 -11.08 22.55
CA ARG A 419 -3.58 -10.45 23.82
C ARG A 419 -5.03 -9.94 23.80
N THR A 420 -5.79 -10.27 24.84
CA THR A 420 -7.17 -9.81 25.02
C THR A 420 -7.23 -8.31 25.21
N ASP A 421 -8.28 -7.69 24.66
CA ASP A 421 -8.57 -6.28 24.86
C ASP A 421 -8.95 -6.05 26.34
N GLY A 422 -7.97 -5.77 27.20
CA GLY A 422 -8.23 -5.38 28.58
C GLY A 422 -9.02 -4.07 28.64
N LYS A 423 -9.84 -3.87 29.67
CA LYS A 423 -10.33 -2.53 30.03
C LYS A 423 -9.14 -1.73 30.56
N GLY A 424 -8.74 -0.67 29.84
CA GLY A 424 -7.80 0.34 30.35
C GLY A 424 -6.58 0.59 29.45
N LEU A 425 -6.74 1.46 28.47
CA LEU A 425 -6.17 2.81 28.47
C LEU A 425 -7.26 3.69 27.82
N PRO A 426 -7.49 4.95 28.27
CA PRO A 426 -8.43 5.84 27.61
C PRO A 426 -8.09 5.87 26.12
N GLU A 427 -9.11 5.83 25.26
CA GLU A 427 -8.91 6.27 23.87
C GLU A 427 -8.17 7.60 23.95
N ALA A 428 -6.98 7.67 23.35
CA ALA A 428 -6.38 8.96 23.08
C ALA A 428 -7.43 9.71 22.28
N VAL A 429 -8.06 10.67 22.96
CA VAL A 429 -9.09 11.55 22.42
C VAL A 429 -8.55 12.01 21.08
N ALA A 430 -9.20 11.57 19.99
CA ALA A 430 -8.99 12.21 18.70
C ALA A 430 -9.08 13.72 18.96
N PRO A 431 -8.13 14.55 18.50
CA PRO A 431 -8.13 15.96 18.84
C PRO A 431 -9.52 16.51 18.54
N VAL A 432 -10.27 16.81 19.60
CA VAL A 432 -11.52 17.53 19.49
C VAL A 432 -11.08 18.82 18.84
N VAL A 433 -11.50 19.02 17.59
CA VAL A 433 -11.50 20.34 17.00
C VAL A 433 -12.44 21.13 17.90
N THR A 434 -11.88 21.77 18.92
CA THR A 434 -12.56 22.79 19.69
C THR A 434 -12.86 23.87 18.66
N THR A 435 -14.09 23.87 18.17
CA THR A 435 -14.72 25.07 17.65
C THR A 435 -14.77 26.03 18.83
N GLU A 436 -13.67 26.76 19.03
CA GLU A 436 -13.71 28.03 19.75
C GLU A 436 -14.72 28.89 18.98
N SER A 437 -15.90 29.03 19.59
CA SER A 437 -16.88 30.03 19.25
C SER A 437 -16.19 31.39 19.26
N ALA A 438 -16.00 31.97 18.08
CA ALA A 438 -15.56 33.35 17.94
C ALA A 438 -16.55 34.25 18.69
N PRO A 439 -16.07 35.24 19.48
CA PRO A 439 -16.95 36.20 20.11
C PRO A 439 -17.65 37.05 19.04
N GLU A 440 -18.96 37.21 19.23
CA GLU A 440 -19.86 38.04 18.44
C GLU A 440 -19.31 39.48 18.35
N PRO A 441 -19.19 40.08 17.15
CA PRO A 441 -18.78 41.47 17.04
C PRO A 441 -19.90 42.38 17.55
N ALA A 442 -19.55 43.20 18.55
CA ALA A 442 -20.42 44.24 19.09
C ALA A 442 -20.96 45.15 17.98
N LYS A 443 -22.29 45.34 18.00
CA LYS A 443 -22.98 46.33 17.17
C LYS A 443 -22.50 47.74 17.56
N VAL A 444 -21.95 48.46 16.59
CA VAL A 444 -22.05 49.92 16.45
C VAL A 444 -22.40 50.21 15.01
#